data_AF-A0A7C7Z389-F1
#
_entry.id   AF-A0A7C7Z389-F1
#
_cell.length_a   1.000
_cell.length_b   1.000
_cell.length_c   1.000
_cell.angle_alpha   90.00
_cell.angle_beta   90.00
_cell.angle_gamma   90.00
#
_symmetry.space_group_name_H-M   'P 1'
#
loop_
_entity.id
_entity.type
_entity.pdbx_description
1 polymer ?
#
loop_
_entity_poly.entity_id
_entity_poly.type
_entity_poly.pdbx_seq_one_letter_code
_entity_poly.pdbx_strand_id
1 'polypeptide(L)'
;FAQTAVRQGSRDTLYENNVNPLTFIPGTGLVNYGNKTTKSGSAMDRINVARLVAYIRSQVDSVAKMFLFEPNDKLTRDELKGSIEKIMNDLIAKRGLYDYLVV
;
A
#
# COMPACT_ATOMS: atom_id res chain seq x y z
N PHE A 1 -6.07 21.82 -30.43
CA PHE A 1 -6.07 21.22 -29.08
C PHE A 1 -7.12 21.93 -28.25
N ALA A 2 -8.07 21.20 -27.67
CA ALA A 2 -9.11 21.78 -26.81
C ALA A 2 -8.88 21.31 -25.38
N GLN A 3 -8.63 22.26 -24.46
CA GLN A 3 -8.43 21.96 -23.05
C GLN A 3 -9.82 21.79 -22.39
N THR A 4 -10.17 20.55 -22.07
CA THR A 4 -11.43 20.25 -21.37
C THR A 4 -11.18 20.16 -19.88
N ALA A 5 -11.87 20.98 -19.09
CA ALA A 5 -11.85 20.87 -17.64
C ALA A 5 -12.51 19.56 -17.18
N VAL A 6 -11.91 18.87 -16.20
CA VAL A 6 -12.47 17.64 -15.65
C VAL A 6 -13.66 17.97 -14.73
N ARG A 7 -14.85 18.01 -15.33
CA ARG A 7 -16.14 18.21 -14.64
C ARG A 7 -16.54 16.95 -13.88
N GLN A 8 -17.51 17.07 -12.98
CA GLN A 8 -17.99 15.96 -12.15
C GLN A 8 -18.35 14.71 -12.96
N GLY A 9 -19.19 14.82 -14.00
CA GLY A 9 -19.56 13.66 -14.82
C GLY A 9 -18.35 12.95 -15.45
N SER A 10 -17.37 13.71 -15.95
CA SER A 10 -16.12 13.13 -16.47
C SER A 10 -15.28 12.47 -15.39
N ARG A 11 -15.23 13.04 -14.17
CA ARG A 11 -14.53 12.42 -13.04
C ARG A 11 -15.15 11.08 -12.67
N ASP A 12 -16.48 11.03 -12.61
CA ASP A 12 -17.22 9.85 -12.18
C ASP A 12 -16.98 8.71 -13.18
N THR A 13 -17.10 8.98 -14.49
CA THR A 13 -16.76 8.01 -15.55
C THR A 13 -15.31 7.55 -15.49
N LEU A 14 -14.35 8.47 -15.28
CA LEU A 14 -12.94 8.09 -15.17
C LEU A 14 -12.69 7.20 -13.95
N TYR A 15 -13.30 7.52 -12.82
CA TYR A 15 -13.15 6.77 -11.59
C TYR A 15 -13.80 5.39 -11.66
N GLU A 16 -14.94 5.23 -12.34
CA GLU A 16 -15.52 3.92 -12.67
C GLU A 16 -14.55 3.06 -13.48
N ASN A 17 -13.79 3.67 -14.38
CA ASN A 17 -12.79 3.01 -15.22
C ASN A 17 -11.40 2.90 -14.56
N ASN A 18 -11.30 3.01 -13.23
CA ASN A 18 -10.05 2.91 -12.46
C ASN A 18 -8.97 3.94 -12.84
N VAL A 19 -9.37 5.08 -13.40
CA VAL A 19 -8.49 6.22 -13.66
C VAL A 19 -8.67 7.23 -12.53
N ASN A 20 -7.57 7.68 -11.92
CA ASN A 20 -7.59 8.70 -10.87
C ASN A 20 -7.38 10.09 -11.51
N PRO A 21 -8.44 10.90 -11.73
CA PRO A 21 -8.31 12.19 -12.40
C PRO A 21 -7.65 13.26 -11.53
N LEU A 22 -6.93 14.18 -12.18
CA LEU A 22 -6.58 15.48 -11.60
C LEU A 22 -7.75 16.45 -11.82
N THR A 23 -8.22 17.13 -10.77
CA THR A 23 -9.34 18.09 -10.83
C THR A 23 -9.00 19.35 -10.05
N PHE A 24 -9.63 20.46 -10.43
CA PHE A 24 -9.49 21.72 -9.71
C PHE A 24 -10.62 21.83 -8.68
N ILE A 25 -10.27 21.91 -7.40
CA ILE A 25 -11.24 22.13 -6.31
C ILE A 25 -11.15 23.61 -5.90
N PRO A 26 -12.27 24.36 -5.91
CA PRO A 26 -12.30 25.73 -5.42
C PRO A 26 -11.73 25.82 -4.00
N GLY A 27 -10.77 26.73 -3.79
CA GLY A 27 -10.09 26.92 -2.50
C GLY A 27 -8.85 26.04 -2.26
N THR A 28 -8.69 24.92 -2.97
CA THR A 28 -7.53 24.01 -2.80
C THR A 28 -6.61 23.99 -4.02
N GLY A 29 -7.12 24.31 -5.20
CA GLY A 29 -6.36 24.27 -6.45
C GLY A 29 -6.42 22.90 -7.13
N LEU A 30 -5.37 22.55 -7.88
CA LEU A 30 -5.27 21.29 -8.62
C LEU A 30 -4.94 20.14 -7.65
N VAL A 31 -5.80 19.13 -7.59
CA VAL A 31 -5.63 17.97 -6.71
C VAL A 31 -5.92 16.65 -7.44
N ASN A 32 -5.30 15.56 -7.00
CA ASN A 32 -5.66 14.22 -7.42
C ASN A 32 -6.95 13.77 -6.73
N TYR A 33 -7.92 13.30 -7.51
CA TYR A 33 -9.24 12.86 -7.05
C TYR A 33 -9.43 11.37 -7.35
N GLY A 34 -8.80 10.52 -6.55
CA GLY A 34 -8.97 9.08 -6.64
C GLY A 34 -7.80 8.30 -6.03
N ASN A 35 -8.10 7.09 -5.59
CA ASN A 35 -7.12 6.17 -5.00
C ASN A 35 -7.26 4.72 -5.51
N LYS A 36 -7.84 4.52 -6.70
CA LYS A 36 -8.02 3.19 -7.30
C LYS A 36 -6.75 2.68 -7.97
N THR A 37 -6.57 1.36 -7.98
CA THR A 37 -5.57 0.67 -8.81
C THR A 37 -6.23 0.09 -10.06
N THR A 38 -5.44 -0.40 -11.01
CA THR A 38 -5.95 -1.08 -12.22
C THR A 38 -6.48 -2.50 -11.94
N LYS A 39 -6.40 -2.98 -10.70
CA LYS A 39 -6.82 -4.32 -10.28
C LYS A 39 -8.13 -4.25 -9.48
N SER A 40 -9.25 -4.02 -10.19
CA SER A 40 -10.58 -3.99 -9.60
C SER A 40 -10.97 -5.34 -8.98
N GLY A 41 -11.69 -5.31 -7.85
CA GLY A 41 -12.21 -6.51 -7.17
C GLY A 41 -11.19 -7.24 -6.28
N SER A 42 -9.95 -6.76 -6.20
CA SER A 42 -8.94 -7.26 -5.26
C SER A 42 -9.00 -6.53 -3.93
N ALA A 43 -8.53 -7.14 -2.84
CA ALA A 43 -8.24 -6.43 -1.59
C ALA A 43 -7.19 -5.31 -1.76
N MET A 44 -6.43 -5.33 -2.87
CA MET A 44 -5.45 -4.31 -3.25
C MET A 44 -5.99 -3.35 -4.33
N ASP A 45 -7.32 -3.19 -4.44
CA ASP A 45 -7.96 -2.26 -5.38
C ASP A 45 -7.74 -0.77 -5.01
N ARG A 46 -7.22 -0.50 -3.82
CA ARG A 46 -6.82 0.84 -3.36
C ARG A 46 -5.30 1.00 -3.28
N ILE A 47 -4.83 2.16 -3.74
CA ILE A 47 -3.40 2.49 -3.82
C ILE A 47 -2.73 2.46 -2.43
N ASN A 48 -3.39 2.97 -1.40
CA ASN A 48 -2.85 2.97 -0.04
C ASN A 48 -2.60 1.55 0.47
N VAL A 49 -3.55 0.62 0.27
CA VAL A 49 -3.42 -0.78 0.66
C VAL A 49 -2.33 -1.47 -0.17
N ALA A 50 -2.36 -1.30 -1.50
CA ALA A 50 -1.38 -1.91 -2.39
C ALA A 50 0.06 -1.49 -2.06
N ARG A 51 0.27 -0.19 -1.79
CA ARG A 51 1.59 0.35 -1.42
C ARG A 51 2.04 -0.11 -0.03
N LEU A 52 1.13 -0.21 0.93
CA LEU A 52 1.45 -0.73 2.26
C LEU A 52 1.93 -2.18 2.18
N VAL A 53 1.23 -3.04 1.44
CA VAL A 53 1.63 -4.44 1.25
C VAL A 53 2.99 -4.52 0.53
N ALA A 54 3.21 -3.70 -0.51
CA ALA A 54 4.50 -3.67 -1.21
C ALA A 54 5.65 -3.24 -0.28
N TYR A 55 5.41 -2.26 0.59
CA TYR A 55 6.36 -1.82 1.60
C TYR A 55 6.68 -2.94 2.60
N ILE A 56 5.66 -3.62 3.16
CA ILE A 56 5.89 -4.74 4.09
C ILE A 56 6.75 -5.82 3.43
N ARG A 57 6.44 -6.19 2.18
CA ARG A 57 7.22 -7.20 1.44
C ARG A 57 8.67 -6.79 1.26
N SER A 58 8.95 -5.52 0.94
CA SER A 58 10.33 -5.07 0.76
C SER A 58 11.12 -5.05 2.07
N GLN A 59 10.49 -4.66 3.19
CA GLN A 59 11.12 -4.70 4.51
C GLN A 59 11.40 -6.13 4.97
N VAL A 60 10.42 -7.02 4.83
CA VAL A 60 10.57 -8.43 5.21
C VAL A 60 11.62 -9.12 4.35
N ASP A 61 11.66 -8.89 3.03
CA ASP A 61 12.69 -9.44 2.14
C ASP A 61 14.10 -8.98 2.54
N SER A 62 14.26 -7.69 2.87
CA SER A 62 15.55 -7.16 3.32
C SER A 62 16.02 -7.82 4.62
N VAL A 63 15.11 -8.09 5.56
CA VAL A 63 15.46 -8.74 6.84
C VAL A 63 15.72 -10.23 6.65
N ALA A 64 14.88 -10.93 5.89
CA ALA A 64 14.98 -12.37 5.67
C ALA A 64 16.29 -12.76 4.98
N LYS A 65 16.83 -11.91 4.10
CA LYS A 65 18.12 -12.13 3.44
C LYS A 65 19.30 -12.26 4.40
N MET A 66 19.23 -11.70 5.61
CA MET A 66 20.30 -11.85 6.62
C MET A 66 20.36 -13.26 7.21
N PHE A 67 19.27 -14.02 7.11
CA PHE A 67 19.16 -15.40 7.59
C PHE A 67 19.33 -16.43 6.47
N LEU A 68 19.59 -15.97 5.24
CA LEU A 68 19.86 -16.85 4.11
C LEU A 68 21.18 -17.59 4.40
N PHE A 69 21.12 -18.91 4.46
CA PHE A 69 22.23 -19.83 4.83
C PHE A 69 22.47 -20.05 6.33
N GLU A 70 21.65 -19.48 7.21
CA GLU A 70 21.65 -19.90 8.62
C GLU A 70 21.02 -21.30 8.78
N PRO A 71 21.38 -22.07 9.82
CA PRO A 71 20.76 -23.36 10.11
C PRO A 71 19.23 -23.25 10.23
N ASN A 72 18.48 -24.13 9.56
CA ASN A 72 17.00 -24.12 9.62
C ASN A 72 16.48 -24.79 10.90
N ASP A 73 16.81 -24.23 12.06
CA ASP A 73 16.37 -24.67 13.37
C ASP A 73 15.30 -23.74 13.98
N LYS A 74 14.83 -24.11 15.18
CA LYS A 74 13.81 -23.32 15.89
C LYS A 74 14.35 -21.94 16.30
N LEU A 75 15.62 -21.86 16.69
CA LEU A 75 16.23 -20.62 17.15
C LEU A 75 16.23 -19.57 16.03
N THR A 76 16.73 -19.94 14.85
CA THR A 76 16.81 -19.06 13.68
C THR A 76 15.43 -18.59 13.21
N ARG A 77 14.42 -19.48 13.26
CA ARG A 77 13.03 -19.11 12.94
C ARG A 77 12.43 -18.15 13.97
N ASP A 78 12.69 -18.37 15.26
CA ASP A 78 12.21 -17.50 16.33
C ASP A 78 12.88 -16.10 16.24
N GLU A 79 14.16 -16.03 15.87
CA GLU A 79 14.88 -14.77 15.64
C GLU A 79 14.36 -13.98 14.43
N LEU A 80 14.12 -14.68 13.30
CA LEU A 80 13.50 -14.07 12.12
C LEU A 80 12.08 -13.57 12.46
N LYS A 81 11.29 -14.39 13.15
CA LYS A 81 9.96 -14.01 13.64
C LYS A 81 10.01 -12.75 14.49
N GLY A 82 10.89 -12.68 15.49
CA GLY A 82 11.06 -11.48 16.31
C GLY A 82 11.47 -10.24 15.50
N SER A 83 12.23 -10.42 14.42
CA SER A 83 12.61 -9.32 13.53
C SER A 83 11.43 -8.83 12.68
N ILE A 84 10.58 -9.73 12.19
CA ILE A 84 9.35 -9.39 11.46
C ILE A 84 8.34 -8.73 12.41
N GLU A 85 8.17 -9.23 13.63
CA GLU A 85 7.28 -8.64 14.64
C GLU A 85 7.65 -7.18 14.95
N LYS A 86 8.94 -6.83 14.99
CA LYS A 86 9.38 -5.43 15.14
C LYS A 86 8.89 -4.54 14.00
N ILE A 87 8.96 -5.01 12.75
CA ILE A 87 8.44 -4.28 11.58
C ILE A 87 6.93 -4.06 11.72
N MET A 88 6.20 -5.10 12.10
CA MET A 88 4.74 -5.03 12.21
C MET A 88 4.28 -4.15 13.38
N ASN A 89 5.00 -4.18 14.51
CA ASN A 89 4.76 -3.29 15.65
C ASN A 89 4.95 -1.81 15.30
N ASP A 90 5.98 -1.47 14.51
CA ASP A 90 6.17 -0.10 14.03
C ASP A 90 4.98 0.37 13.17
N LEU A 91 4.44 -0.51 12.33
CA LEU A 91 3.25 -0.22 11.51
C LEU A 91 2.00 -0.02 12.36
N ILE A 92 1.78 -0.80 13.41
CA ILE A 92 0.67 -0.57 14.37
C ILE A 92 0.85 0.77 15.09
N ALA A 93 2.05 1.08 15.58
CA ALA A 93 2.33 2.33 16.28
C ALA A 93 2.05 3.57 15.39
N LYS A 94 2.30 3.44 14.08
CA LYS A 94 2.01 4.46 13.06
C LYS A 94 0.57 4.41 12.53
N ARG A 95 -0.30 3.58 13.11
CA ARG A 95 -1.71 3.37 12.69
C ARG A 95 -1.85 2.91 11.23
N GLY A 96 -0.87 2.17 10.73
CA GLY A 96 -0.88 1.56 9.40
C GLY A 96 -1.62 0.22 9.35
N LEU A 97 -1.71 -0.48 10.48
CA LEU A 97 -2.40 -1.76 10.64
C LEU A 97 -3.29 -1.74 11.89
N TYR A 98 -4.36 -2.53 11.86
CA TYR A 98 -5.22 -2.74 13.02
C TYR A 98 -4.70 -3.88 13.90
N ASP A 99 -4.26 -4.98 13.29
CA ASP A 99 -3.77 -6.18 13.95
C ASP A 99 -2.85 -6.98 13.01
N TYR A 100 -2.02 -7.86 13.56
CA TYR A 100 -1.18 -8.78 12.79
C TYR A 100 -0.92 -10.08 13.55
N LEU A 101 -0.57 -11.13 12.80
CA LEU A 101 -0.07 -12.38 13.35
C LEU A 101 1.17 -12.84 12.57
N VAL A 102 2.26 -13.13 13.28
CA VAL A 102 3.45 -13.79 12.72
C VAL A 102 3.52 -15.19 13.32
N VAL A 103 3.45 -16.21 12.46
CA VAL A 103 3.49 -17.63 12.86
C VAL A 103 4.81 -18.29 12.49
#